data_AF-A0A9E0LDL8-F1
#
_entry.id   AF-A0A9E0LDL8-F1
#
_cell.length_a   1.000
_cell.length_b   1.000
_cell.length_c   1.000
_cell.angle_alpha   90.00
_cell.angle_beta   90.00
_cell.angle_gamma   90.00
#
_symmetry.space_group_name_H-M   'P 1'
#
loop_
_entity.id
_entity.type
_entity.pdbx_description
1 polymer ?
#
loop_
_entity_poly.entity_id
_entity_poly.type
_entity_poly.pdbx_seq_one_letter_code
_entity_poly.pdbx_strand_id
1 'polypeptide(L)'
;MTTGERPKPLAIISEGFKTMMLASSLVLTLVASGIVLSLPLLTALAPCSAASLPAPIQAAPESLLLKTGKDGTALVKSMLARSKQMKAYSFNSVLYTYRDGKEIVETGKLYFKKPNLLRFEVLKAGKRSGSVVVRQPDGKVRGKMGGALSGIKVSLSPDSKMLKSANNYSILESDLGSLLADAAEQLGPNKTCLVGRVPGVSSQIIEIVGSDGSVTARITVDSAHNLPEEWLIYKGNSLFSKVQFANLKELASLPDELFSLDAKKSPVDDDSLVLVAQERSAEVSGAEYRSRIAPSKERATNCEALADELSKSTGLAPTVAKFLIAKRAAVSLKQEAQLVNSTVDEGGKGKVLFAATQMELLLWALEPLGKAAGKSEQESIQLTKLGQAVAVSRQTVASLLAEIVKEPSGPALDILRVDLLKNIDGLESVCDQALLTL
;
A
#
# COMPACT_ATOMS: atom_id res chain seq x y z
N MET A 1 44.52 43.25 -8.57
CA MET A 1 43.92 42.38 -9.61
C MET A 1 44.68 41.06 -9.58
N THR A 2 44.18 40.12 -8.79
CA THR A 2 44.76 38.78 -8.62
C THR A 2 43.69 37.79 -9.05
N THR A 3 43.97 37.08 -10.14
CA THR A 3 43.08 36.09 -10.75
C THR A 3 43.10 34.81 -9.91
N GLY A 4 42.02 34.57 -9.18
CA GLY A 4 41.81 33.33 -8.43
C GLY A 4 41.44 32.18 -9.37
N GLU A 5 42.36 31.25 -9.55
CA GLU A 5 42.11 29.96 -10.21
C GLU A 5 41.12 29.13 -9.37
N ARG A 6 40.06 28.65 -10.02
CA ARG A 6 39.14 27.67 -9.43
C ARG A 6 39.75 26.26 -9.52
N PRO A 7 39.72 25.44 -8.45
CA PRO A 7 40.17 24.06 -8.53
C PRO A 7 39.23 23.23 -9.41
N LYS A 8 39.82 22.44 -10.31
CA LYS A 8 39.14 21.43 -11.14
C LYS A 8 38.53 20.34 -10.25
N PRO A 9 37.31 19.85 -10.53
CA PRO A 9 36.74 18.72 -9.81
C PRO A 9 37.46 17.42 -10.19
N LEU A 10 37.94 16.71 -9.17
CA LEU A 10 38.50 15.36 -9.26
C LEU A 10 37.39 14.39 -9.68
N ALA A 11 37.59 13.73 -10.81
CA ALA A 11 36.80 12.58 -11.24
C ALA A 11 37.13 11.39 -10.32
N ILE A 12 36.19 11.05 -9.43
CA ILE A 12 36.24 9.79 -8.67
C ILE A 12 35.62 8.73 -9.56
N ILE A 13 36.48 7.88 -10.11
CA ILE A 13 36.12 6.73 -10.94
C ILE A 13 35.42 5.70 -10.05
N SER A 14 34.18 5.40 -10.41
CA SER A 14 33.37 4.28 -9.94
C SER A 14 33.96 2.96 -10.44
N GLU A 15 34.92 2.41 -9.71
CA GLU A 15 35.31 0.98 -9.79
C GLU A 15 35.44 0.42 -8.37
N GLY A 16 34.35 -0.12 -7.85
CA GLY A 16 34.30 -0.61 -6.48
C GLY A 16 33.23 -1.67 -6.26
N PHE A 17 33.05 -2.60 -7.20
CA PHE A 17 32.13 -3.74 -7.00
C PHE A 17 32.52 -4.97 -7.82
N LYS A 18 33.76 -5.46 -7.65
CA LYS A 18 34.20 -6.69 -8.32
C LYS A 18 35.40 -7.41 -7.68
N THR A 19 35.53 -7.47 -6.36
CA THR A 19 36.42 -8.47 -5.71
C THR A 19 36.17 -8.60 -4.21
N MET A 20 35.39 -9.60 -3.79
CA MET A 20 35.54 -10.23 -2.46
C MET A 20 34.69 -11.51 -2.38
N MET A 21 35.17 -12.55 -3.06
CA MET A 21 34.91 -13.93 -2.68
C MET A 21 36.29 -14.57 -2.50
N LEU A 22 36.61 -14.94 -1.26
CA LEU A 22 37.48 -16.05 -0.83
C LEU A 22 38.19 -15.70 0.49
N ALA A 23 38.24 -16.71 1.37
CA ALA A 23 38.86 -16.77 2.70
C ALA A 23 38.13 -15.96 3.80
N SER A 24 37.67 -16.53 4.92
CA SER A 24 38.36 -17.53 5.73
C SER A 24 37.35 -18.36 6.54
N SER A 25 37.50 -19.67 6.49
CA SER A 25 37.03 -20.59 7.53
C SER A 25 38.08 -20.62 8.64
N LEU A 26 37.69 -20.38 9.91
CA LEU A 26 38.46 -20.86 11.04
C LEU A 26 37.57 -21.07 12.29
N VAL A 27 37.34 -22.36 12.57
CA VAL A 27 37.36 -23.06 13.85
C VAL A 27 36.88 -22.31 15.10
N LEU A 28 35.79 -22.80 15.69
CA LEU A 28 35.69 -22.93 17.15
C LEU A 28 35.00 -24.27 17.51
N THR A 29 35.76 -25.13 18.18
CA THR A 29 35.34 -26.41 18.78
C THR A 29 35.61 -26.31 20.29
N LEU A 30 34.95 -27.17 21.09
CA LEU A 30 34.98 -27.39 22.56
C LEU A 30 33.84 -26.68 23.35
N VAL A 31 33.11 -27.29 24.31
CA VAL A 31 33.17 -28.58 25.05
C VAL A 31 31.76 -29.11 25.31
N ALA A 32 31.61 -30.43 25.30
CA ALA A 32 30.44 -31.20 25.71
C ALA A 32 30.31 -31.38 27.24
N SER A 33 29.08 -31.32 27.76
CA SER A 33 28.60 -32.00 28.97
C SER A 33 27.07 -31.78 28.96
N GLY A 34 26.17 -32.75 29.03
CA GLY A 34 26.23 -34.06 29.65
C GLY A 34 25.02 -34.19 30.58
N ILE A 35 23.80 -34.17 30.03
CA ILE A 35 22.56 -34.47 30.78
C ILE A 35 21.69 -35.37 29.91
N VAL A 36 21.66 -36.65 30.27
CA VAL A 36 20.74 -37.66 29.74
C VAL A 36 19.43 -37.53 30.52
N LEU A 37 18.40 -36.99 29.87
CA LEU A 37 17.03 -36.98 30.38
C LEU A 37 16.17 -37.74 29.37
N SER A 38 15.83 -38.97 29.74
CA SER A 38 14.91 -39.85 29.02
C SER A 38 13.49 -39.31 29.09
N LEU A 39 12.92 -38.93 27.94
CA LEU A 39 11.50 -38.61 27.77
C LEU A 39 10.81 -39.67 26.86
N PRO A 40 9.52 -39.95 27.08
CA PRO A 40 8.83 -41.04 26.42
C PRO A 40 8.46 -40.70 24.97
N LEU A 41 8.50 -41.75 24.16
CA LEU A 41 8.17 -41.83 22.74
C LEU A 41 6.71 -41.42 22.50
N LEU A 42 6.47 -40.17 22.08
CA LEU A 42 5.23 -39.76 21.42
C LEU A 42 5.41 -39.91 19.91
N THR A 43 4.55 -40.74 19.32
CA THR A 43 4.42 -40.98 17.88
C THR A 43 4.19 -39.66 17.13
N ALA A 44 5.16 -39.28 16.29
CA ALA A 44 5.09 -38.12 15.42
C ALA A 44 4.11 -38.37 14.27
N LEU A 45 3.03 -37.59 14.22
CA LEU A 45 2.32 -37.33 12.97
C LEU A 45 3.22 -36.45 12.11
N ALA A 46 3.65 -36.98 10.97
CA ALA A 46 4.45 -36.23 10.00
C ALA A 46 3.65 -34.99 9.53
N PRO A 47 4.19 -33.77 9.62
CA PRO A 47 3.57 -32.62 9.00
C PRO A 47 3.62 -32.83 7.48
N CYS A 48 2.43 -32.96 6.88
CA CYS A 48 2.27 -32.93 5.44
C CYS A 48 2.73 -31.55 4.95
N SER A 49 3.95 -31.45 4.44
CA SER A 49 4.44 -30.24 3.77
C SER A 49 3.59 -30.02 2.53
N ALA A 50 2.64 -29.08 2.61
CA ALA A 50 1.99 -28.52 1.44
C ALA A 50 3.09 -27.97 0.51
N ALA A 51 3.34 -28.65 -0.59
CA ALA A 51 4.23 -28.18 -1.63
C ALA A 51 3.67 -26.85 -2.17
N SER A 52 4.31 -25.75 -1.80
CA SER A 52 4.01 -24.44 -2.40
C SER A 52 4.30 -24.55 -3.90
N LEU A 53 3.30 -24.28 -4.72
CA LEU A 53 3.47 -24.13 -6.16
C LEU A 53 4.63 -23.15 -6.42
N PRO A 54 5.53 -23.43 -7.37
CA PRO A 54 6.62 -22.52 -7.69
C PRO A 54 6.02 -21.18 -8.11
N ALA A 55 6.47 -20.09 -7.47
CA ALA A 55 6.09 -18.75 -7.87
C ALA A 55 6.28 -18.60 -9.39
N PRO A 56 5.30 -18.05 -10.12
CA PRO A 56 5.38 -17.94 -11.57
C PRO A 56 6.68 -17.23 -11.94
N ILE A 57 7.50 -17.91 -12.73
CA ILE A 57 8.74 -17.37 -13.28
C ILE A 57 8.32 -16.26 -14.26
N GLN A 58 8.17 -15.04 -13.76
CA GLN A 58 7.93 -13.88 -14.59
C GLN A 58 9.24 -13.53 -15.29
N ALA A 59 9.44 -14.11 -16.48
CA ALA A 59 10.48 -13.68 -17.40
C ALA A 59 10.42 -12.15 -17.54
N ALA A 60 11.58 -11.49 -17.60
CA ALA A 60 11.60 -10.04 -17.70
C ALA A 60 10.84 -9.65 -18.95
N PRO A 61 9.92 -8.70 -18.81
CA PRO A 61 9.18 -8.25 -19.94
C PRO A 61 10.15 -7.59 -20.91
N GLU A 62 10.01 -7.95 -22.19
CA GLU A 62 10.50 -7.11 -23.27
C GLU A 62 10.04 -5.66 -23.01
N SER A 63 10.87 -4.69 -23.43
CA SER A 63 10.52 -3.28 -23.30
C SER A 63 9.20 -3.01 -24.04
N LEU A 64 8.24 -2.44 -23.30
CA LEU A 64 6.93 -2.07 -23.86
C LEU A 64 7.04 -0.85 -24.77
N LEU A 65 8.14 -0.10 -24.62
CA LEU A 65 8.36 1.19 -25.26
C LEU A 65 9.48 1.15 -26.30
N LEU A 66 10.10 0.00 -26.57
CA LEU A 66 11.26 -0.05 -27.47
C LEU A 66 10.97 0.51 -28.88
N LYS A 67 9.73 0.31 -29.36
CA LYS A 67 9.29 0.74 -30.71
C LYS A 67 8.58 2.10 -30.72
N THR A 68 7.99 2.51 -29.60
CA THR A 68 7.04 3.64 -29.54
C THR A 68 7.47 4.72 -28.55
N GLY A 69 8.43 4.42 -27.69
CA GLY A 69 8.93 5.28 -26.64
C GLY A 69 9.75 6.45 -27.18
N LYS A 70 9.64 7.58 -26.50
CA LYS A 70 10.48 8.76 -26.70
C LYS A 70 11.52 8.84 -25.60
N ASP A 71 12.52 9.72 -25.72
CA ASP A 71 13.47 9.96 -24.62
C ASP A 71 12.73 10.47 -23.37
N GLY A 72 12.82 9.70 -22.28
CA GLY A 72 12.20 9.98 -20.98
C GLY A 72 13.08 10.76 -20.02
N THR A 73 14.34 11.07 -20.39
CA THR A 73 15.32 11.69 -19.49
C THR A 73 14.84 13.03 -18.94
N ALA A 74 14.20 13.85 -19.77
CA ALA A 74 13.66 15.14 -19.34
C ALA A 74 12.52 14.99 -18.31
N LEU A 75 11.70 13.95 -18.45
CA LEU A 75 10.63 13.66 -17.50
C LEU A 75 11.19 13.19 -16.16
N VAL A 76 12.16 12.26 -16.13
CA VAL A 76 12.80 11.83 -14.86
C VAL A 76 13.43 13.02 -14.14
N LYS A 77 14.11 13.91 -14.87
CA LYS A 77 14.68 15.13 -14.30
C LYS A 77 13.62 16.10 -13.78
N SER A 78 12.49 16.24 -14.45
CA SER A 78 11.39 17.11 -13.98
C SER A 78 10.70 16.54 -12.74
N MET A 79 10.51 15.22 -12.66
CA MET A 79 10.02 14.51 -11.48
C MET A 79 10.98 14.72 -10.29
N LEU A 80 12.30 14.56 -10.51
CA LEU A 80 13.31 14.83 -9.50
C LEU A 80 13.29 16.30 -9.05
N ALA A 81 13.18 17.24 -9.98
CA ALA A 81 13.06 18.66 -9.63
C ALA A 81 11.78 18.94 -8.82
N ARG A 82 10.66 18.31 -9.18
CA ARG A 82 9.38 18.42 -8.47
C ARG A 82 9.50 17.89 -7.04
N SER A 83 10.03 16.69 -6.84
CA SER A 83 10.25 16.12 -5.49
C SER A 83 11.17 17.01 -4.64
N LYS A 84 12.21 17.60 -5.25
CA LYS A 84 13.10 18.57 -4.60
C LYS A 84 12.42 19.89 -4.26
N GLN A 85 11.26 20.24 -4.83
CA GLN A 85 10.50 21.44 -4.46
C GLN A 85 9.57 21.19 -3.27
N MET A 86 9.03 19.98 -3.14
CA MET A 86 8.12 19.61 -2.05
C MET A 86 8.76 19.89 -0.67
N LYS A 87 8.02 20.55 0.22
CA LYS A 87 8.51 20.88 1.57
C LYS A 87 8.36 19.71 2.53
N ALA A 88 7.21 19.06 2.46
CA ALA A 88 6.90 17.84 3.18
C ALA A 88 5.93 16.99 2.35
N TYR A 89 5.94 15.68 2.59
CA TYR A 89 4.96 14.77 2.03
C TYR A 89 4.89 13.48 2.83
N SER A 90 3.83 12.72 2.57
CA SER A 90 3.72 11.35 3.05
C SER A 90 3.10 10.45 1.98
N PHE A 91 3.41 9.16 2.07
CA PHE A 91 2.76 8.14 1.26
C PHE A 91 2.78 6.79 1.99
N ASN A 92 1.87 5.93 1.58
CA ASN A 92 1.91 4.52 1.93
C ASN A 92 2.64 3.75 0.83
N SER A 93 3.37 2.72 1.22
CA SER A 93 4.18 1.89 0.34
C SER A 93 3.87 0.42 0.55
N VAL A 94 3.79 -0.33 -0.55
CA VAL A 94 3.77 -1.79 -0.54
C VAL A 94 4.94 -2.27 -1.39
N LEU A 95 5.93 -2.88 -0.74
CA LEU A 95 7.11 -3.45 -1.38
C LEU A 95 6.95 -4.97 -1.48
N TYR A 96 6.96 -5.48 -2.69
CA TYR A 96 7.10 -6.89 -3.01
C TYR A 96 8.53 -7.16 -3.43
N THR A 97 9.16 -8.17 -2.84
CA THR A 97 10.50 -8.64 -3.22
C THR A 97 10.45 -10.12 -3.55
N TYR A 98 11.03 -10.49 -4.70
CA TYR A 98 11.06 -11.86 -5.18
C TYR A 98 12.49 -12.40 -5.06
N ARG A 99 12.71 -13.34 -4.14
CA ARG A 99 14.01 -13.99 -3.92
C ARG A 99 13.83 -15.47 -3.64
N ASP A 100 14.63 -16.31 -4.29
CA ASP A 100 14.66 -17.76 -4.08
C ASP A 100 13.26 -18.41 -4.19
N GLY A 101 12.47 -17.95 -5.17
CA GLY A 101 11.10 -18.43 -5.41
C GLY A 101 10.07 -18.01 -4.35
N LYS A 102 10.46 -17.17 -3.38
CA LYS A 102 9.59 -16.65 -2.33
C LYS A 102 9.30 -15.18 -2.54
N GLU A 103 8.04 -14.82 -2.34
CA GLU A 103 7.59 -13.43 -2.27
C GLU A 103 7.66 -12.95 -0.82
N ILE A 104 8.30 -11.80 -0.62
CA ILE A 104 8.35 -11.08 0.67
C ILE A 104 7.62 -9.76 0.47
N VAL A 105 6.57 -9.54 1.26
CA VAL A 105 5.77 -8.32 1.24
C VAL A 105 6.08 -7.47 2.49
N GLU A 106 6.47 -6.22 2.28
CA GLU A 106 6.65 -5.21 3.32
C GLU A 106 5.74 -4.00 3.04
N THR A 107 4.77 -3.76 3.90
CA THR A 107 3.90 -2.58 3.86
C THR A 107 4.39 -1.55 4.86
N GLY A 108 4.53 -0.30 4.44
CA GLY A 108 5.03 0.78 5.30
C GLY A 108 4.47 2.15 4.95
N LYS A 109 4.63 3.11 5.87
CA LYS A 109 4.24 4.51 5.68
C LYS A 109 5.46 5.40 5.84
N LEU A 110 5.69 6.27 4.86
CA LEU A 110 6.81 7.20 4.85
C LEU A 110 6.31 8.63 5.05
N TYR A 111 7.04 9.39 5.87
CA TYR A 111 6.91 10.83 6.01
C TYR A 111 8.27 11.47 5.75
N PHE A 112 8.26 12.52 4.96
CA PHE A 112 9.44 13.30 4.63
C PHE A 112 9.18 14.77 4.90
N LYS A 113 10.17 15.47 5.47
CA LYS A 113 10.18 16.92 5.63
C LYS A 113 11.60 17.46 5.40
N LYS A 114 11.72 18.56 4.64
CA LYS A 114 13.00 19.25 4.46
C LYS A 114 13.58 19.78 5.78
N PRO A 115 14.92 19.81 5.95
CA PRO A 115 15.93 19.53 4.92
C PRO A 115 16.20 18.04 4.69
N ASN A 116 16.00 17.17 5.69
CA ASN A 116 16.21 15.73 5.55
C ASN A 116 15.62 14.95 6.76
N LEU A 117 14.44 15.34 7.22
CA LEU A 117 13.73 14.58 8.25
C LEU A 117 12.93 13.49 7.59
N LEU A 118 13.09 12.26 8.10
CA LEU A 118 12.44 11.08 7.56
C LEU A 118 11.86 10.28 8.70
N ARG A 119 10.65 9.79 8.53
CA ARG A 119 10.05 8.76 9.39
C ARG A 119 9.51 7.66 8.50
N PHE A 120 9.88 6.43 8.80
CA PHE A 120 9.33 5.26 8.15
C PHE A 120 8.75 4.31 9.19
N GLU A 121 7.48 3.97 9.03
CA GLU A 121 6.77 3.03 9.89
C GLU A 121 6.49 1.76 9.11
N VAL A 122 6.94 0.62 9.62
CA VAL A 122 6.63 -0.69 9.04
C VAL A 122 5.26 -1.13 9.56
N LEU A 123 4.24 -1.05 8.71
CA LEU A 123 2.88 -1.45 9.06
C LEU A 123 2.77 -2.98 9.13
N LYS A 124 3.35 -3.69 8.15
CA LYS A 124 3.28 -5.16 8.04
C LYS A 124 4.53 -5.72 7.37
N ALA A 125 5.31 -6.52 8.09
CA ALA A 125 6.50 -7.22 7.60
C ALA A 125 6.93 -8.34 8.57
N GLY A 126 6.01 -9.23 8.92
CA GLY A 126 6.26 -10.31 9.88
C GLY A 126 6.77 -9.79 11.23
N LYS A 127 7.96 -10.24 11.66
CA LYS A 127 8.58 -9.84 12.95
C LYS A 127 8.96 -8.35 13.03
N ARG A 128 9.05 -7.64 11.89
CA ARG A 128 9.36 -6.21 11.83
C ARG A 128 8.11 -5.31 11.92
N SER A 129 6.92 -5.88 11.91
CA SER A 129 5.66 -5.11 11.98
C SER A 129 5.64 -4.23 13.24
N GLY A 130 5.28 -2.96 13.07
CA GLY A 130 5.31 -1.94 14.12
C GLY A 130 6.68 -1.29 14.35
N SER A 131 7.73 -1.67 13.62
CA SER A 131 9.02 -1.00 13.72
C SER A 131 8.95 0.41 13.13
N VAL A 132 9.71 1.34 13.72
CA VAL A 132 9.76 2.74 13.31
C VAL A 132 11.20 3.17 13.17
N VAL A 133 11.53 3.84 12.09
CA VAL A 133 12.84 4.46 11.87
C VAL A 133 12.63 5.96 11.68
N VAL A 134 13.45 6.77 12.34
CA VAL A 134 13.47 8.23 12.16
C VAL A 134 14.88 8.75 11.90
N ARG A 135 15.00 9.72 11.00
CA ARG A 135 16.15 10.61 10.85
C ARG A 135 15.78 11.96 11.45
N GLN A 136 16.49 12.34 12.51
CA GLN A 136 16.19 13.51 13.34
C GLN A 136 16.90 14.78 12.84
N PRO A 137 16.54 15.98 13.36
CA PRO A 137 17.22 17.23 12.99
C PRO A 137 18.72 17.26 13.30
N ASP A 138 19.17 16.48 14.28
CA ASP A 138 20.59 16.31 14.61
C ASP A 138 21.34 15.38 13.62
N GLY A 139 20.65 14.89 12.58
CA GLY A 139 21.17 13.95 11.59
C GLY A 139 21.27 12.51 12.08
N LYS A 140 20.99 12.23 13.37
CA LYS A 140 21.06 10.88 13.91
C LYS A 140 19.88 10.06 13.45
N VAL A 141 20.14 8.77 13.24
CA VAL A 141 19.12 7.80 12.86
C VAL A 141 18.80 6.95 14.07
N ARG A 142 17.52 6.91 14.45
CA ARG A 142 17.04 6.11 15.58
C ARG A 142 15.95 5.17 15.12
N GLY A 143 15.97 3.96 15.68
CA GLY A 143 15.00 2.92 15.41
C GLY A 143 14.28 2.47 16.67
N LYS A 144 13.00 2.14 16.54
CA LYS A 144 12.20 1.37 17.49
C LYS A 144 11.89 0.03 16.84
N MET A 145 12.18 -1.07 17.53
CA MET A 145 11.94 -2.41 16.96
C MET A 145 10.43 -2.71 16.83
N GLY A 146 10.08 -3.70 16.02
CA GLY A 146 8.71 -4.18 15.85
C GLY A 146 8.38 -5.37 16.74
N GLY A 147 7.12 -5.80 16.70
CA GLY A 147 6.64 -7.02 17.35
C GLY A 147 6.93 -7.09 18.86
N ALA A 148 7.43 -8.25 19.30
CA ALA A 148 7.76 -8.52 20.71
C ALA A 148 8.87 -7.60 21.27
N LEU A 149 9.64 -6.93 20.40
CA LEU A 149 10.72 -6.04 20.80
C LEU A 149 10.33 -4.56 20.76
N SER A 150 9.04 -4.24 20.64
CA SER A 150 8.55 -2.86 20.45
C SER A 150 8.95 -1.84 21.52
N GLY A 151 9.43 -2.26 22.70
CA GLY A 151 10.00 -1.36 23.71
C GLY A 151 11.45 -0.92 23.46
N ILE A 152 12.19 -1.61 22.59
CA ILE A 152 13.62 -1.39 22.39
C ILE A 152 13.86 -0.28 21.38
N LYS A 153 14.55 0.77 21.83
CA LYS A 153 15.04 1.89 21.00
C LYS A 153 16.54 1.75 20.81
N VAL A 154 17.01 1.97 19.58
CA VAL A 154 18.44 1.89 19.23
C VAL A 154 18.84 3.10 18.38
N SER A 155 20.08 3.55 18.54
CA SER A 155 20.71 4.44 17.56
C SER A 155 21.33 3.57 16.47
N LEU A 156 21.09 3.91 15.21
CA LEU A 156 21.55 3.15 14.05
C LEU A 156 22.54 4.00 13.25
N SER A 157 23.58 3.36 12.74
CA SER A 157 24.41 3.97 11.70
C SER A 157 23.60 4.00 10.38
N PRO A 158 23.75 5.04 9.53
CA PRO A 158 23.01 5.15 8.26
C PRO A 158 23.17 3.96 7.30
N ASP A 159 24.28 3.22 7.40
CA ASP A 159 24.62 2.03 6.62
C ASP A 159 24.18 0.71 7.28
N SER A 160 23.54 0.77 8.45
CA SER A 160 23.13 -0.42 9.21
C SER A 160 22.26 -1.34 8.37
N LYS A 161 22.54 -2.66 8.45
CA LYS A 161 21.71 -3.71 7.83
C LYS A 161 20.25 -3.66 8.32
N MET A 162 20.00 -3.11 9.51
CA MET A 162 18.66 -2.95 10.07
C MET A 162 17.82 -1.90 9.31
N LEU A 163 18.48 -1.00 8.59
CA LEU A 163 17.87 0.03 7.75
C LEU A 163 17.66 -0.44 6.31
N LYS A 164 17.89 -1.73 6.03
CA LYS A 164 17.62 -2.30 4.71
C LYS A 164 16.21 -2.89 4.65
N SER A 165 15.52 -2.62 3.56
CA SER A 165 14.26 -3.28 3.18
C SER A 165 14.54 -4.67 2.62
N ALA A 166 13.48 -5.44 2.36
CA ALA A 166 13.59 -6.79 1.79
C ALA A 166 14.37 -6.83 0.47
N ASN A 167 14.32 -5.78 -0.35
CA ASN A 167 15.07 -5.66 -1.59
C ASN A 167 16.52 -5.13 -1.40
N ASN A 168 17.02 -5.04 -0.17
CA ASN A 168 18.32 -4.47 0.24
C ASN A 168 18.48 -2.96 0.01
N TYR A 169 17.40 -2.24 -0.28
CA TYR A 169 17.43 -0.79 -0.43
C TYR A 169 17.49 -0.10 0.94
N SER A 170 18.07 1.10 1.01
CA SER A 170 18.10 1.86 2.27
C SER A 170 16.74 2.51 2.54
N ILE A 171 16.16 2.26 3.70
CA ILE A 171 14.94 2.95 4.15
C ILE A 171 15.16 4.46 4.17
N LEU A 172 16.38 4.90 4.49
CA LEU A 172 16.74 6.32 4.55
C LEU A 172 16.87 7.02 3.19
N GLU A 173 16.88 6.25 2.11
CA GLU A 173 16.96 6.70 0.72
C GLU A 173 15.68 6.32 -0.04
N SER A 174 14.64 5.88 0.69
CA SER A 174 13.35 5.47 0.10
C SER A 174 12.38 6.64 -0.09
N ASP A 175 12.82 7.87 0.17
CA ASP A 175 12.06 9.07 -0.16
C ASP A 175 12.07 9.32 -1.68
N LEU A 176 11.05 10.02 -2.21
CA LEU A 176 10.90 10.23 -3.66
C LEU A 176 12.10 10.92 -4.30
N GLY A 177 12.72 11.87 -3.59
CA GLY A 177 13.88 12.61 -4.09
C GLY A 177 15.10 11.72 -4.24
N SER A 178 15.37 10.87 -3.25
CA SER A 178 16.47 9.90 -3.30
C SER A 178 16.25 8.82 -4.36
N LEU A 179 15.04 8.27 -4.46
CA LEU A 179 14.71 7.26 -5.47
C LEU A 179 14.86 7.83 -6.89
N LEU A 180 14.32 9.02 -7.16
CA LEU A 180 14.42 9.66 -8.47
C LEU A 180 15.85 10.13 -8.80
N ALA A 181 16.64 10.47 -7.78
CA ALA A 181 18.06 10.77 -7.97
C ALA A 181 18.83 9.52 -8.42
N ASP A 182 18.60 8.37 -7.76
CA ASP A 182 19.18 7.09 -8.17
C ASP A 182 18.74 6.71 -9.61
N ALA A 183 17.46 6.85 -9.93
CA ALA A 183 16.97 6.62 -11.30
C ALA A 183 17.69 7.49 -12.34
N ALA A 184 17.88 8.78 -12.03
CA ALA A 184 18.58 9.72 -12.91
C ALA A 184 20.07 9.38 -13.04
N GLU A 185 20.73 8.94 -11.97
CA GLU A 185 22.12 8.48 -11.98
C GLU A 185 22.30 7.21 -12.82
N GLN A 186 21.31 6.31 -12.76
CA GLN A 186 21.30 5.09 -13.56
C GLN A 186 21.23 5.36 -15.08
N LEU A 187 20.84 6.55 -15.54
CA LEU A 187 20.82 6.94 -16.96
C LEU A 187 22.22 7.21 -17.55
N GLY A 188 23.24 6.50 -17.07
CA GLY A 188 24.61 6.58 -17.58
C GLY A 188 24.72 6.22 -19.07
N PRO A 189 25.93 6.27 -19.66
CA PRO A 189 26.14 6.17 -21.11
C PRO A 189 25.65 4.86 -21.74
N ASN A 190 25.46 3.81 -20.94
CA ASN A 190 25.04 2.48 -21.39
C ASN A 190 23.56 2.18 -21.12
N LYS A 191 22.76 3.17 -20.74
CA LYS A 191 21.32 3.01 -20.55
C LYS A 191 20.55 4.09 -21.29
N THR A 192 19.37 3.74 -21.77
CA THR A 192 18.41 4.67 -22.37
C THR A 192 17.19 4.79 -21.47
N CYS A 193 16.61 5.98 -21.43
CA CYS A 193 15.34 6.24 -20.75
C CYS A 193 14.25 6.37 -21.81
N LEU A 194 13.26 5.48 -21.79
CA LEU A 194 12.12 5.56 -22.69
C LEU A 194 10.89 6.02 -21.92
N VAL A 195 10.05 6.85 -22.52
CA VAL A 195 8.75 7.26 -21.99
C VAL A 195 7.66 7.10 -23.04
N GLY A 196 6.49 6.63 -22.63
CA GLY A 196 5.33 6.50 -23.50
C GLY A 196 4.06 6.13 -22.75
N ARG A 197 2.99 5.90 -23.52
CA ARG A 197 1.74 5.33 -23.01
C ARG A 197 1.59 3.93 -23.58
N VAL A 198 1.17 3.01 -22.72
CA VAL A 198 0.87 1.63 -23.12
C VAL A 198 -0.65 1.51 -23.25
N PRO A 199 -1.19 0.90 -24.33
CA PRO A 199 -2.62 0.71 -24.49
C PRO A 199 -3.26 0.04 -23.27
N GLY A 200 -4.37 0.58 -22.79
CA GLY A 200 -5.06 0.08 -21.59
C GLY A 200 -4.52 0.62 -20.26
N VAL A 201 -3.40 1.34 -20.26
CA VAL A 201 -2.86 2.02 -19.08
C VAL A 201 -3.07 3.52 -19.22
N SER A 202 -3.80 4.14 -18.27
CA SER A 202 -4.05 5.59 -18.25
C SER A 202 -2.81 6.41 -17.92
N SER A 203 -1.91 5.83 -17.12
CA SER A 203 -0.68 6.46 -16.64
C SER A 203 0.43 6.43 -17.70
N GLN A 204 1.40 7.33 -17.55
CA GLN A 204 2.62 7.28 -18.36
C GLN A 204 3.56 6.22 -17.81
N ILE A 205 4.32 5.57 -18.69
CA ILE A 205 5.32 4.58 -18.32
C ILE A 205 6.70 5.11 -18.70
N ILE A 206 7.64 5.00 -17.78
CA ILE A 206 9.07 5.20 -18.01
C ILE A 206 9.76 3.83 -17.92
N GLU A 207 10.63 3.52 -18.87
CA GLU A 207 11.52 2.35 -18.83
C GLU A 207 12.98 2.79 -18.86
N ILE A 208 13.79 2.23 -17.97
CA ILE A 208 15.25 2.35 -18.03
C ILE A 208 15.79 1.07 -18.66
N VAL A 209 16.28 1.18 -19.88
CA VAL A 209 16.69 0.06 -20.72
C VAL A 209 18.21 0.02 -20.84
N GLY A 210 18.82 -1.14 -20.62
CA GLY A 210 20.26 -1.36 -20.82
C GLY A 210 20.64 -1.37 -22.30
N SER A 211 21.95 -1.29 -22.58
CA SER A 211 22.49 -1.38 -23.93
C SER A 211 22.21 -2.72 -24.62
N ASP A 212 21.92 -3.77 -23.85
CA ASP A 212 21.48 -5.09 -24.32
C ASP A 212 19.98 -5.18 -24.62
N GLY A 213 19.24 -4.08 -24.46
CA GLY A 213 17.78 -4.02 -24.63
C GLY A 213 16.99 -4.53 -23.42
N SER A 214 17.65 -4.97 -22.34
CA SER A 214 16.96 -5.44 -21.15
C SER A 214 16.38 -4.27 -20.34
N VAL A 215 15.15 -4.43 -19.84
CA VAL A 215 14.53 -3.43 -18.96
C VAL A 215 15.09 -3.61 -17.55
N THR A 216 15.78 -2.61 -17.02
CA THR A 216 16.33 -2.62 -15.65
C THR A 216 15.35 -2.06 -14.62
N ALA A 217 14.52 -1.09 -15.03
CA ALA A 217 13.46 -0.54 -14.21
C ALA A 217 12.28 -0.07 -15.07
N ARG A 218 11.07 -0.15 -14.51
CA ARG A 218 9.84 0.42 -15.10
C ARG A 218 9.12 1.22 -14.03
N ILE A 219 8.79 2.48 -14.34
CA ILE A 219 8.12 3.41 -13.43
C ILE A 219 6.80 3.82 -14.06
N THR A 220 5.70 3.54 -13.37
CA THR A 220 4.38 4.08 -13.72
C THR A 220 4.24 5.44 -13.05
N VAL A 221 3.86 6.45 -13.83
CA VAL A 221 3.83 7.86 -13.43
C VAL A 221 2.42 8.40 -13.50
N ASP A 222 1.98 8.96 -12.37
CA ASP A 222 0.74 9.73 -12.31
C ASP A 222 0.90 10.98 -13.19
N SER A 223 0.09 11.05 -14.25
CA SER A 223 0.16 12.15 -15.21
C SER A 223 -0.33 13.48 -14.64
N ALA A 224 -1.12 13.48 -13.55
CA ALA A 224 -1.60 14.72 -12.93
C ALA A 224 -0.52 15.38 -12.09
N HIS A 225 0.24 14.59 -11.33
CA HIS A 225 1.22 15.12 -10.38
C HIS A 225 2.68 14.98 -10.85
N ASN A 226 2.93 14.18 -11.90
CA ASN A 226 4.26 13.77 -12.35
C ASN A 226 5.06 13.13 -11.20
N LEU A 227 4.45 12.18 -10.50
CA LEU A 227 5.06 11.45 -9.39
C LEU A 227 4.91 9.94 -9.61
N PRO A 228 5.82 9.11 -9.09
CA PRO A 228 5.71 7.65 -9.23
C PRO A 228 4.49 7.08 -8.52
N GLU A 229 3.74 6.22 -9.21
CA GLU A 229 2.65 5.39 -8.63
C GLU A 229 3.14 3.96 -8.36
N GLU A 230 3.98 3.45 -9.26
CA GLU A 230 4.52 2.09 -9.17
C GLU A 230 5.94 2.06 -9.72
N TRP A 231 6.80 1.24 -9.13
CA TRP A 231 8.19 1.09 -9.52
C TRP A 231 8.61 -0.38 -9.49
N LEU A 232 8.92 -0.91 -10.66
CA LEU A 232 9.37 -2.27 -10.87
C LEU A 232 10.88 -2.24 -11.15
N ILE A 233 11.63 -3.09 -10.45
CA ILE A 233 13.07 -3.25 -10.62
C ILE A 233 13.32 -4.69 -11.06
N TYR A 234 14.12 -4.83 -12.12
CA TYR A 234 14.47 -6.12 -12.70
C TYR A 234 15.95 -6.43 -12.47
N LYS A 235 16.28 -7.72 -12.36
CA LYS A 235 17.66 -8.21 -12.34
C LYS A 235 17.81 -9.27 -13.43
N GLY A 236 18.52 -8.91 -14.50
CA GLY A 236 18.52 -9.70 -15.72
C GLY A 236 17.09 -9.88 -16.23
N ASN A 237 16.71 -11.12 -16.51
CA ASN A 237 15.39 -11.42 -17.05
C ASN A 237 14.35 -11.79 -15.99
N SER A 238 14.35 -11.15 -14.81
CA SER A 238 13.36 -11.44 -13.77
C SER A 238 13.01 -10.21 -12.96
N LEU A 239 11.73 -10.09 -12.61
CA LEU A 239 11.25 -9.08 -11.66
C LEU A 239 11.88 -9.35 -10.29
N PHE A 240 12.66 -8.40 -9.79
CA PHE A 240 13.34 -8.52 -8.51
C PHE A 240 12.54 -7.89 -7.38
N SER A 241 11.97 -6.71 -7.63
CA SER A 241 11.09 -6.05 -6.66
C SER A 241 10.10 -5.13 -7.34
N LYS A 242 8.98 -4.90 -6.67
CA LYS A 242 7.91 -4.00 -7.06
C LYS A 242 7.55 -3.13 -5.85
N VAL A 243 7.48 -1.82 -6.02
CA VAL A 243 7.00 -0.87 -5.01
C VAL A 243 5.77 -0.16 -5.55
N GLN A 244 4.71 -0.12 -4.76
CA GLN A 244 3.52 0.68 -5.04
C GLN A 244 3.47 1.86 -4.07
N PHE A 245 3.24 3.07 -4.59
CA PHE A 245 3.07 4.29 -3.83
C PHE A 245 1.59 4.67 -3.82
N ALA A 246 0.97 4.62 -2.64
CA ALA A 246 -0.44 4.93 -2.46
C ALA A 246 -0.63 6.13 -1.53
N ASN A 247 -1.72 6.87 -1.72
CA ASN A 247 -2.10 8.00 -0.88
C ASN A 247 -0.96 9.03 -0.72
N LEU A 248 -0.26 9.34 -1.80
CA LEU A 248 0.77 10.36 -1.81
C LEU A 248 0.12 11.73 -1.57
N LYS A 249 0.51 12.39 -0.48
CA LYS A 249 0.02 13.71 -0.09
C LYS A 249 1.18 14.68 0.00
N GLU A 250 1.17 15.71 -0.85
CA GLU A 250 2.02 16.87 -0.64
C GLU A 250 1.46 17.71 0.50
N LEU A 251 2.33 18.10 1.43
CA LEU A 251 1.95 18.81 2.64
C LEU A 251 2.74 20.13 2.72
N ALA A 252 2.08 21.19 3.18
CA ALA A 252 2.74 22.48 3.38
C ALA A 252 3.88 22.37 4.42
N SER A 253 3.67 21.56 5.46
CA SER A 253 4.65 21.23 6.50
C SER A 253 4.21 19.97 7.27
N LEU A 254 5.13 19.43 8.06
CA LEU A 254 4.86 18.42 9.09
C LEU A 254 5.42 18.91 10.43
N PRO A 255 4.79 18.60 11.58
CA PRO A 255 5.33 18.94 12.89
C PRO A 255 6.67 18.22 13.13
N ASP A 256 7.63 18.89 13.77
CA ASP A 256 8.96 18.30 14.03
C ASP A 256 8.88 17.13 15.03
N GLU A 257 7.90 17.18 15.93
CA GLU A 257 7.62 16.15 16.91
C GLU A 257 7.35 14.79 16.26
N LEU A 258 6.81 14.77 15.03
CA LEU A 258 6.57 13.54 14.26
C LEU A 258 7.86 12.75 14.03
N PHE A 259 8.99 13.43 13.89
CA PHE A 259 10.30 12.82 13.63
C PHE A 259 11.03 12.41 14.92
N SER A 260 10.33 12.40 16.05
CA SER A 260 10.77 11.75 17.28
C SER A 260 10.30 10.29 17.35
N LEU A 261 11.09 9.40 17.95
CA LEU A 261 10.66 8.03 18.26
C LEU A 261 9.50 7.99 19.25
N ASP A 262 9.32 9.05 20.04
CA ASP A 262 8.27 9.19 21.04
C ASP A 262 7.01 9.89 20.52
N ALA A 263 6.99 10.23 19.22
CA ALA A 263 5.80 10.77 18.58
C ALA A 263 4.61 9.83 18.81
N LYS A 264 3.52 10.36 19.35
CA LYS A 264 2.22 9.68 19.30
C LYS A 264 1.83 9.49 17.83
N LYS A 265 1.00 8.47 17.54
CA LYS A 265 0.49 8.20 16.19
C LYS A 265 0.09 9.51 15.50
N SER A 266 0.50 9.65 14.25
CA SER A 266 0.38 10.92 13.53
C SER A 266 -1.10 11.28 13.39
N PRO A 267 -1.49 12.55 13.56
CA PRO A 267 -2.86 12.99 13.27
C PRO A 267 -3.25 12.75 11.79
N VAL A 268 -2.29 12.46 10.91
CA VAL A 268 -2.48 12.17 9.48
C VAL A 268 -2.75 10.67 9.23
N ASP A 269 -3.11 9.89 10.25
CA ASP A 269 -3.16 8.42 10.20
C ASP A 269 -4.49 7.77 9.81
N ASP A 270 -5.52 8.57 9.55
CA ASP A 270 -6.89 8.07 9.32
C ASP A 270 -7.02 7.12 8.11
N ASP A 271 -6.09 7.17 7.14
CA ASP A 271 -6.13 6.36 5.92
C ASP A 271 -5.33 5.04 5.99
N SER A 272 -4.62 4.76 7.08
CA SER A 272 -3.74 3.58 7.18
C SER A 272 -4.51 2.25 7.34
N LEU A 273 -5.74 2.30 7.87
CA LEU A 273 -6.61 1.12 8.02
C LEU A 273 -7.12 0.58 6.67
N VAL A 274 -7.29 1.46 5.68
CA VAL A 274 -7.85 1.12 4.36
C VAL A 274 -6.94 0.13 3.61
N LEU A 275 -5.62 0.32 3.66
CA LEU A 275 -4.68 -0.55 2.95
C LEU A 275 -4.61 -1.97 3.53
N VAL A 276 -4.65 -2.09 4.87
CA VAL A 276 -4.66 -3.41 5.52
C VAL A 276 -5.94 -4.17 5.19
N ALA A 277 -7.06 -3.46 5.00
CA ALA A 277 -8.32 -4.06 4.57
C ALA A 277 -8.28 -4.49 3.09
N GLN A 278 -7.66 -3.69 2.20
CA GLN A 278 -7.58 -3.94 0.75
C GLN A 278 -6.74 -5.17 0.39
N GLU A 279 -5.62 -5.42 1.07
CA GLU A 279 -4.83 -6.66 0.87
C GLU A 279 -5.58 -7.92 1.34
N ARG A 280 -6.26 -7.85 2.49
CA ARG A 280 -6.97 -9.01 3.07
C ARG A 280 -8.14 -9.49 2.22
N SER A 281 -8.68 -8.65 1.34
CA SER A 281 -9.73 -9.03 0.40
C SER A 281 -9.23 -9.68 -0.88
N ALA A 282 -7.99 -9.41 -1.30
CA ALA A 282 -7.45 -9.95 -2.55
C ALA A 282 -7.08 -11.44 -2.45
N GLU A 283 -6.87 -11.96 -1.24
CA GLU A 283 -6.39 -13.33 -0.99
C GLU A 283 -7.50 -14.35 -0.66
N VAL A 284 -8.76 -13.94 -0.53
CA VAL A 284 -9.82 -14.81 0.01
C VAL A 284 -10.76 -15.29 -1.09
N SER A 285 -10.85 -16.61 -1.29
CA SER A 285 -11.85 -17.21 -2.18
C SER A 285 -13.27 -16.91 -1.72
N GLY A 286 -14.24 -16.76 -2.65
CA GLY A 286 -15.62 -16.40 -2.31
C GLY A 286 -16.31 -17.36 -1.32
N ALA A 287 -15.91 -18.63 -1.27
CA ALA A 287 -16.40 -19.63 -0.32
C ALA A 287 -15.79 -19.46 1.08
N GLU A 288 -14.47 -19.20 1.16
CA GLU A 288 -13.78 -18.93 2.42
C GLU A 288 -14.24 -17.60 3.04
N TYR A 289 -14.54 -16.60 2.19
CA TYR A 289 -15.09 -15.32 2.60
C TYR A 289 -16.43 -15.47 3.34
N ARG A 290 -17.41 -16.16 2.74
CA ARG A 290 -18.74 -16.39 3.36
C ARG A 290 -18.63 -17.13 4.70
N SER A 291 -17.75 -18.13 4.79
CA SER A 291 -17.54 -18.89 6.03
C SER A 291 -16.95 -18.05 7.17
N ARG A 292 -16.15 -17.03 6.85
CA ARG A 292 -15.50 -16.14 7.83
C ARG A 292 -16.31 -14.89 8.19
N ILE A 293 -17.18 -14.44 7.30
CA ILE A 293 -17.97 -13.21 7.47
C ILE A 293 -19.34 -13.48 8.09
N ALA A 294 -20.01 -14.56 7.67
CA ALA A 294 -21.33 -14.93 8.20
C ALA A 294 -21.38 -15.06 9.74
N PRO A 295 -20.28 -15.43 10.45
CA PRO A 295 -20.25 -15.41 11.91
C PRO A 295 -19.70 -14.11 12.54
N SER A 296 -19.06 -13.19 11.79
CA SER A 296 -18.27 -12.12 12.40
C SER A 296 -19.10 -10.86 12.71
N LYS A 297 -19.78 -10.84 13.86
CA LYS A 297 -20.24 -9.61 14.56
C LYS A 297 -19.10 -8.61 14.81
N GLU A 298 -17.85 -9.08 14.80
CA GLU A 298 -16.60 -8.36 15.11
C GLU A 298 -16.13 -7.32 14.06
N ARG A 299 -16.84 -7.14 12.93
CA ARG A 299 -16.49 -6.10 11.93
C ARG A 299 -17.39 -4.88 11.99
N ALA A 300 -18.63 -5.01 12.45
CA ALA A 300 -19.53 -3.88 12.74
C ALA A 300 -18.95 -2.97 13.84
N THR A 301 -18.15 -3.54 14.75
CA THR A 301 -17.42 -2.83 15.81
C THR A 301 -16.40 -1.82 15.30
N ASN A 302 -15.88 -1.95 14.06
CA ASN A 302 -14.94 -0.97 13.51
C ASN A 302 -15.63 0.33 13.07
N CYS A 303 -16.82 0.26 12.46
CA CYS A 303 -17.57 1.45 12.09
C CYS A 303 -18.08 2.19 13.34
N GLU A 304 -18.46 1.46 14.39
CA GLU A 304 -18.83 2.07 15.67
C GLU A 304 -17.63 2.71 16.36
N ALA A 305 -16.49 2.03 16.43
CA ALA A 305 -15.27 2.60 17.00
C ALA A 305 -14.79 3.84 16.23
N LEU A 306 -14.82 3.81 14.90
CA LEU A 306 -14.48 4.96 14.05
C LEU A 306 -15.47 6.11 14.24
N ALA A 307 -16.77 5.82 14.36
CA ALA A 307 -17.76 6.86 14.62
C ALA A 307 -17.61 7.46 16.01
N ASP A 308 -17.29 6.65 17.02
CA ASP A 308 -17.02 7.12 18.37
C ASP A 308 -15.73 7.98 18.42
N GLU A 309 -14.69 7.58 17.69
CA GLU A 309 -13.45 8.35 17.58
C GLU A 309 -13.66 9.67 16.82
N LEU A 310 -14.38 9.64 15.71
CA LEU A 310 -14.76 10.82 14.94
C LEU A 310 -15.63 11.76 15.79
N SER A 311 -16.62 11.22 16.50
CA SER A 311 -17.47 11.98 17.43
C SER A 311 -16.64 12.64 18.54
N LYS A 312 -15.72 11.90 19.17
CA LYS A 312 -14.83 12.43 20.22
C LYS A 312 -13.88 13.51 19.72
N SER A 313 -13.36 13.38 18.50
CA SER A 313 -12.37 14.31 17.94
C SER A 313 -13.00 15.59 17.36
N THR A 314 -14.24 15.51 16.89
CA THR A 314 -14.92 16.63 16.22
C THR A 314 -16.02 17.29 17.05
N GLY A 315 -16.47 16.64 18.14
CA GLY A 315 -17.65 17.04 18.90
C GLY A 315 -18.99 16.76 18.19
N LEU A 316 -18.96 16.08 17.04
CA LEU A 316 -20.18 15.68 16.33
C LEU A 316 -20.99 14.66 17.15
N ALA A 317 -22.32 14.70 17.01
CA ALA A 317 -23.16 13.65 17.56
C ALA A 317 -22.77 12.28 16.93
N PRO A 318 -22.73 11.18 17.71
CA PRO A 318 -22.34 9.86 17.19
C PRO A 318 -23.15 9.43 15.96
N THR A 319 -24.43 9.79 15.90
CA THR A 319 -25.30 9.55 14.74
C THR A 319 -24.76 10.23 13.47
N VAL A 320 -24.39 11.50 13.55
CA VAL A 320 -23.83 12.28 12.44
C VAL A 320 -22.48 11.70 12.00
N ALA A 321 -21.62 11.33 12.97
CA ALA A 321 -20.35 10.68 12.69
C ALA A 321 -20.52 9.35 11.92
N LYS A 322 -21.50 8.52 12.33
CA LYS A 322 -21.83 7.27 11.61
C LYS A 322 -22.29 7.53 10.17
N PHE A 323 -23.12 8.55 9.94
CA PHE A 323 -23.55 8.92 8.58
C PHE A 323 -22.42 9.43 7.70
N LEU A 324 -21.49 10.25 8.23
CA LEU A 324 -20.34 10.74 7.48
C LEU A 324 -19.40 9.60 7.06
N ILE A 325 -19.14 8.64 7.96
CA ILE A 325 -18.35 7.44 7.65
C ILE A 325 -19.04 6.61 6.58
N ALA A 326 -20.36 6.41 6.71
CA ALA A 326 -21.14 5.66 5.74
C ALA A 326 -21.13 6.31 4.35
N LYS A 327 -21.29 7.64 4.28
CA LYS A 327 -21.18 8.40 3.03
C LYS A 327 -19.80 8.26 2.40
N ARG A 328 -18.73 8.41 3.19
CA ARG A 328 -17.36 8.24 2.71
C ARG A 328 -17.11 6.83 2.16
N ALA A 329 -17.62 5.81 2.84
CA ALA A 329 -17.56 4.43 2.37
C ALA A 329 -18.32 4.22 1.05
N ALA A 330 -19.54 4.77 0.94
CA ALA A 330 -20.33 4.72 -0.29
C ALA A 330 -19.62 5.37 -1.49
N VAL A 331 -18.99 6.53 -1.29
CA VAL A 331 -18.21 7.20 -2.35
C VAL A 331 -17.00 6.35 -2.77
N SER A 332 -16.28 5.76 -1.82
CA SER A 332 -15.17 4.84 -2.12
C SER A 332 -15.65 3.63 -2.93
N LEU A 333 -16.79 3.06 -2.55
CA LEU A 333 -17.39 1.93 -3.25
C LEU A 333 -17.81 2.26 -4.68
N LYS A 334 -18.36 3.46 -4.87
CA LYS A 334 -18.74 3.97 -6.18
C LYS A 334 -17.53 4.05 -7.12
N GLN A 335 -16.41 4.59 -6.61
CA GLN A 335 -15.17 4.68 -7.38
C GLN A 335 -14.65 3.29 -7.77
N GLU A 336 -14.66 2.34 -6.84
CA GLU A 336 -14.22 0.96 -7.12
C GLU A 336 -15.12 0.24 -8.13
N ALA A 337 -16.44 0.40 -8.01
CA ALA A 337 -17.41 -0.16 -8.96
C ALA A 337 -17.27 0.46 -10.36
N GLN A 338 -16.93 1.76 -10.44
CA GLN A 338 -16.64 2.44 -11.70
C GLN A 338 -15.32 2.01 -12.35
N LEU A 339 -14.32 1.60 -11.55
CA LEU A 339 -13.03 1.10 -12.04
C LEU A 339 -13.11 -0.32 -12.63
N VAL A 340 -14.27 -0.97 -12.56
CA VAL A 340 -14.57 -2.19 -13.32
C VAL A 340 -14.88 -1.80 -14.76
N ASN A 341 -13.85 -1.56 -15.57
CA ASN A 341 -14.01 -1.43 -17.02
C ASN A 341 -14.39 -2.78 -17.64
N SER A 342 -15.12 -2.76 -18.77
CA SER A 342 -15.81 -3.87 -19.43
C SER A 342 -14.93 -4.97 -20.04
N THR A 343 -13.64 -5.03 -19.70
CA THR A 343 -12.81 -6.18 -20.09
C THR A 343 -13.19 -7.36 -19.22
N VAL A 344 -13.79 -8.37 -19.85
CA VAL A 344 -14.18 -9.67 -19.26
C VAL A 344 -12.92 -10.48 -18.95
N ASP A 345 -12.10 -9.99 -18.04
CA ASP A 345 -11.02 -10.76 -17.44
C ASP A 345 -11.48 -11.27 -16.06
N GLU A 346 -10.78 -12.27 -15.53
CA GLU A 346 -11.05 -12.80 -14.17
C GLU A 346 -10.95 -11.71 -13.09
N GLY A 347 -10.26 -10.59 -13.39
CA GLY A 347 -10.14 -9.43 -12.51
C GLY A 347 -11.45 -8.66 -12.34
N GLY A 348 -12.29 -8.56 -13.37
CA GLY A 348 -13.59 -7.88 -13.32
C GLY A 348 -14.54 -8.50 -12.27
N LYS A 349 -14.64 -9.83 -12.24
CA LYS A 349 -15.46 -10.57 -11.26
C LYS A 349 -15.01 -10.30 -9.83
N GLY A 350 -13.70 -10.32 -9.58
CA GLY A 350 -13.14 -10.07 -8.25
C GLY A 350 -13.49 -8.68 -7.72
N LYS A 351 -13.42 -7.66 -8.58
CA LYS A 351 -13.75 -6.28 -8.20
C LYS A 351 -15.24 -6.08 -7.93
N VAL A 352 -16.14 -6.64 -8.75
CA VAL A 352 -17.60 -6.57 -8.51
C VAL A 352 -17.97 -7.31 -7.23
N LEU A 353 -17.37 -8.49 -6.99
CA LEU A 353 -17.56 -9.24 -5.76
C LEU A 353 -17.10 -8.42 -4.54
N PHE A 354 -15.93 -7.80 -4.62
CA PHE A 354 -15.40 -6.94 -3.57
C PHE A 354 -16.32 -5.75 -3.27
N ALA A 355 -16.75 -5.02 -4.29
CA ALA A 355 -17.62 -3.85 -4.12
C ALA A 355 -18.99 -4.24 -3.54
N ALA A 356 -19.63 -5.31 -4.04
CA ALA A 356 -20.90 -5.82 -3.49
C ALA A 356 -20.76 -6.24 -2.03
N THR A 357 -19.63 -6.86 -1.70
CA THR A 357 -19.31 -7.31 -0.36
C THR A 357 -19.09 -6.15 0.63
N GLN A 358 -18.34 -5.14 0.23
CA GLN A 358 -18.15 -3.93 1.04
C GLN A 358 -19.45 -3.17 1.24
N MET A 359 -20.32 -3.15 0.22
CA MET A 359 -21.68 -2.61 0.33
C MET A 359 -22.51 -3.39 1.36
N GLU A 360 -22.41 -4.73 1.40
CA GLU A 360 -23.08 -5.52 2.45
C GLU A 360 -22.62 -5.13 3.86
N LEU A 361 -21.31 -4.96 4.07
CA LEU A 361 -20.75 -4.51 5.35
C LEU A 361 -21.25 -3.11 5.75
N LEU A 362 -21.32 -2.18 4.79
CA LEU A 362 -21.85 -0.84 5.00
C LEU A 362 -23.33 -0.88 5.43
N LEU A 363 -24.14 -1.71 4.77
CA LEU A 363 -25.56 -1.87 5.08
C LEU A 363 -25.77 -2.44 6.49
N TRP A 364 -24.94 -3.40 6.92
CA TRP A 364 -24.94 -3.89 8.31
C TRP A 364 -24.62 -2.79 9.32
N ALA A 365 -23.68 -1.88 9.01
CA ALA A 365 -23.34 -0.77 9.90
C ALA A 365 -24.45 0.29 10.00
N LEU A 366 -25.24 0.47 8.93
CA LEU A 366 -26.35 1.41 8.87
C LEU A 366 -27.66 0.86 9.46
N GLU A 367 -27.83 -0.45 9.55
CA GLU A 367 -29.05 -1.09 10.06
C GLU A 367 -29.48 -0.58 11.46
N PRO A 368 -28.58 -0.43 12.45
CA PRO A 368 -28.96 0.09 13.76
C PRO A 368 -29.49 1.54 13.71
N LEU A 369 -28.96 2.36 12.78
CA LEU A 369 -29.43 3.75 12.61
C LEU A 369 -30.85 3.78 12.08
N GLY A 370 -31.16 2.94 11.09
CA GLY A 370 -32.51 2.87 10.54
C GLY A 370 -33.56 2.36 11.52
N LYS A 371 -33.14 1.72 12.62
CA LYS A 371 -34.02 1.24 13.71
C LYS A 371 -34.06 2.18 14.92
N ALA A 372 -33.24 3.21 14.95
CA ALA A 372 -33.21 4.14 16.07
C ALA A 372 -34.45 5.04 16.07
N ALA A 373 -35.00 5.32 17.26
CA ALA A 373 -36.04 6.33 17.42
C ALA A 373 -35.39 7.72 17.29
N GLY A 374 -35.90 8.56 16.39
CA GLY A 374 -35.44 9.93 16.25
C GLY A 374 -35.84 10.77 17.46
N LYS A 375 -35.06 11.81 17.78
CA LYS A 375 -35.37 12.76 18.86
C LYS A 375 -36.42 13.79 18.44
N SER A 376 -36.63 13.95 17.13
CA SER A 376 -37.70 14.73 16.53
C SER A 376 -38.53 13.88 15.56
N GLU A 377 -39.72 14.38 15.19
CA GLU A 377 -40.56 13.76 14.16
C GLU A 377 -39.84 13.72 12.80
N GLN A 378 -39.17 14.81 12.43
CA GLN A 378 -38.39 14.89 11.19
C GLN A 378 -37.21 13.90 11.18
N GLU A 379 -36.48 13.80 12.28
CA GLU A 379 -35.39 12.81 12.43
C GLU A 379 -35.95 11.38 12.32
N SER A 380 -37.07 11.09 12.98
CA SER A 380 -37.72 9.77 12.92
C SER A 380 -38.16 9.40 11.50
N ILE A 381 -38.67 10.36 10.72
CA ILE A 381 -39.02 10.16 9.31
C ILE A 381 -37.76 9.82 8.49
N GLN A 382 -36.65 10.52 8.69
CA GLN A 382 -35.42 10.24 7.94
C GLN A 382 -34.78 8.91 8.33
N LEU A 383 -34.75 8.57 9.62
CA LEU A 383 -34.24 7.27 10.08
C LEU A 383 -35.11 6.12 9.54
N THR A 384 -36.43 6.30 9.48
CA THR A 384 -37.33 5.33 8.85
C THR A 384 -37.04 5.15 7.36
N LYS A 385 -36.84 6.25 6.62
CA LYS A 385 -36.45 6.21 5.20
C LYS A 385 -35.10 5.51 5.00
N LEU A 386 -34.12 5.77 5.87
CA LEU A 386 -32.85 5.06 5.87
C LEU A 386 -33.06 3.57 6.11
N GLY A 387 -33.84 3.18 7.11
CA GLY A 387 -34.13 1.77 7.40
C GLY A 387 -34.73 1.04 6.19
N GLN A 388 -35.67 1.68 5.50
CA GLN A 388 -36.25 1.14 4.26
C GLN A 388 -35.23 1.02 3.13
N ALA A 389 -34.42 2.06 2.90
CA ALA A 389 -33.39 2.06 1.87
C ALA A 389 -32.30 0.99 2.12
N VAL A 390 -31.88 0.83 3.38
CA VAL A 390 -30.93 -0.21 3.80
C VAL A 390 -31.51 -1.60 3.57
N ALA A 391 -32.79 -1.83 3.92
CA ALA A 391 -33.44 -3.12 3.70
C ALA A 391 -33.53 -3.49 2.21
N VAL A 392 -33.95 -2.55 1.35
CA VAL A 392 -34.02 -2.74 -0.10
C VAL A 392 -32.64 -3.00 -0.69
N SER A 393 -31.64 -2.20 -0.29
CA SER A 393 -30.27 -2.35 -0.78
C SER A 393 -29.68 -3.69 -0.38
N ARG A 394 -29.97 -4.17 0.84
CA ARG A 394 -29.49 -5.47 1.33
C ARG A 394 -30.08 -6.63 0.56
N GLN A 395 -31.37 -6.61 0.26
CA GLN A 395 -32.00 -7.62 -0.57
C GLN A 395 -31.39 -7.64 -1.98
N THR A 396 -31.12 -6.47 -2.54
CA THR A 396 -30.48 -6.36 -3.86
C THR A 396 -29.06 -6.89 -3.83
N VAL A 397 -28.22 -6.42 -2.90
CA VAL A 397 -26.82 -6.85 -2.77
C VAL A 397 -26.71 -8.36 -2.50
N ALA A 398 -27.58 -8.93 -1.65
CA ALA A 398 -27.62 -10.37 -1.43
C ALA A 398 -27.94 -11.15 -2.72
N SER A 399 -28.86 -10.64 -3.53
CA SER A 399 -29.19 -11.22 -4.85
C SER A 399 -28.01 -11.10 -5.82
N LEU A 400 -27.35 -9.94 -5.86
CA LEU A 400 -26.14 -9.72 -6.68
C LEU A 400 -25.02 -10.70 -6.29
N LEU A 401 -24.75 -10.87 -4.99
CA LEU A 401 -23.74 -11.81 -4.49
C LEU A 401 -24.08 -13.27 -4.81
N ALA A 402 -25.36 -13.63 -4.83
CA ALA A 402 -25.81 -14.95 -5.26
C ALA A 402 -25.55 -15.17 -6.75
N GLU A 403 -25.82 -14.18 -7.59
CA GLU A 403 -25.56 -14.23 -9.04
C GLU A 403 -24.07 -14.23 -9.39
N ILE A 404 -23.24 -13.44 -8.70
CA ILE A 404 -21.78 -13.38 -8.93
C ILE A 404 -21.12 -14.76 -8.71
N VAL A 405 -21.65 -15.55 -7.77
CA VAL A 405 -21.12 -16.90 -7.49
C VAL A 405 -21.46 -17.92 -8.57
N LYS A 406 -22.49 -17.68 -9.39
CA LYS A 406 -22.88 -18.56 -10.50
C LYS A 406 -22.00 -18.42 -11.75
N GLU A 407 -20.90 -17.68 -11.66
CA GLU A 407 -19.99 -17.38 -12.79
C GLU A 407 -20.69 -16.62 -13.92
N PRO A 408 -21.10 -15.37 -13.65
CA PRO A 408 -21.80 -14.55 -14.63
C PRO A 408 -20.94 -14.32 -15.87
N SER A 409 -21.57 -14.38 -17.04
CA SER A 409 -20.96 -13.94 -18.29
C SER A 409 -20.62 -12.44 -18.23
N GLY A 410 -19.77 -11.96 -19.15
CA GLY A 410 -19.41 -10.53 -19.24
C GLY A 410 -20.62 -9.58 -19.22
N PRO A 411 -21.66 -9.79 -20.06
CA PRO A 411 -22.87 -8.97 -20.03
C PRO A 411 -23.63 -9.01 -18.69
N ALA A 412 -23.62 -10.17 -18.01
CA ALA A 412 -24.23 -10.28 -16.69
C ALA A 412 -23.43 -9.50 -15.63
N LEU A 413 -22.09 -9.49 -15.68
CA LEU A 413 -21.27 -8.64 -14.81
C LEU A 413 -21.55 -7.14 -14.99
N ASP A 414 -21.78 -6.68 -16.22
CA ASP A 414 -22.13 -5.29 -16.49
C ASP A 414 -23.49 -4.91 -15.88
N ILE A 415 -24.49 -5.79 -15.97
CA ILE A 415 -25.80 -5.59 -15.33
C ILE A 415 -25.63 -5.53 -13.81
N LEU A 416 -24.89 -6.48 -13.23
CA LEU A 416 -24.62 -6.52 -11.79
C LEU A 416 -23.90 -5.25 -11.30
N ARG A 417 -22.95 -4.71 -12.10
CA ARG A 417 -22.25 -3.45 -11.82
C ARG A 417 -23.21 -2.27 -11.85
N VAL A 418 -24.08 -2.17 -12.85
CA VAL A 418 -25.06 -1.07 -12.97
C VAL A 418 -26.04 -1.10 -11.80
N ASP A 419 -26.53 -2.28 -11.43
CA ASP A 419 -27.42 -2.44 -10.28
C ASP A 419 -26.71 -2.07 -8.97
N LEU A 420 -25.45 -2.47 -8.79
CA LEU A 420 -24.67 -2.08 -7.61
C LEU A 420 -24.50 -0.56 -7.51
N LEU A 421 -24.14 0.10 -8.62
CA LEU A 421 -24.01 1.56 -8.67
C LEU A 421 -25.32 2.27 -8.32
N LYS A 422 -26.45 1.78 -8.85
CA LYS A 422 -27.78 2.33 -8.54
C LYS A 422 -28.11 2.22 -7.04
N ASN A 423 -27.73 1.12 -6.39
CA ASN A 423 -27.93 0.95 -4.94
C ASN A 423 -27.01 1.88 -4.13
N ILE A 424 -25.77 2.07 -4.56
CA ILE A 424 -24.83 3.01 -3.93
C ILE A 424 -25.38 4.44 -4.02
N ASP A 425 -25.84 4.87 -5.21
CA ASP A 425 -26.43 6.20 -5.42
C ASP A 425 -27.69 6.43 -4.57
N GLY A 426 -28.56 5.41 -4.49
CA GLY A 426 -29.75 5.46 -3.63
C GLY A 426 -29.39 5.62 -2.15
N LEU A 427 -28.39 4.87 -1.68
CA LEU A 427 -27.93 4.95 -0.29
C LEU A 427 -27.26 6.29 0.02
N GLU A 428 -26.43 6.81 -0.90
CA GLU A 428 -25.79 8.12 -0.80
C GLU A 428 -26.84 9.24 -0.67
N SER A 429 -27.86 9.22 -1.54
CA SER A 429 -28.95 10.20 -1.51
C SER A 429 -29.72 10.21 -0.18
N VAL A 430 -30.00 9.04 0.38
CA VAL A 430 -30.71 8.92 1.66
C VAL A 430 -29.83 9.37 2.83
N CYS A 431 -28.53 9.06 2.80
CA CYS A 431 -27.58 9.55 3.79
C CYS A 431 -27.47 11.08 3.74
N ASP A 432 -27.48 11.69 2.56
CA ASP A 432 -27.44 13.15 2.39
C ASP A 432 -28.69 13.83 2.96
N GLN A 433 -29.87 13.27 2.70
CA GLN A 433 -31.11 13.78 3.27
C GLN A 433 -31.13 13.67 4.80
N ALA A 434 -30.63 12.56 5.34
CA ALA A 434 -30.51 12.37 6.78
C ALA A 434 -29.51 13.36 7.41
N LEU A 435 -28.34 13.56 6.79
CA LEU A 435 -27.30 14.50 7.24
C LEU A 435 -27.74 15.96 7.17
N LEU A 436 -28.59 16.35 6.22
CA LEU A 436 -29.14 17.71 6.16
C LEU A 436 -30.21 17.96 7.23
N THR A 437 -30.84 16.90 7.73
CA THR A 437 -31.91 16.98 8.73
C THR A 437 -31.38 16.92 10.16
N LEU A 438 -30.28 16.18 10.38
CA LEU A 438 -29.53 16.07 11.64
C LEU A 438 -28.61 17.26 11.85
#